data_AF-A0AAE3GJS2-F1
#
_entry.id   AF-A0AAE3GJS2-F1
#
_cell.length_a   1.000
_cell.length_b   1.000
_cell.length_c   1.000
_cell.angle_alpha   90.00
_cell.angle_beta   90.00
_cell.angle_gamma   90.00
#
_symmetry.space_group_name_H-M   'P 1'
#
loop_
_entity.id
_entity.type
_entity.pdbx_description
1 polymer ?
#
loop_
_entity_poly.entity_id
_entity_poly.type
_entity_poly.pdbx_seq_one_letter_code
_entity_poly.pdbx_strand_id
1 'polypeptide(L)'
;MTPISDALARAQDLLKQDMTGYLSEVEYLIADSDHGDEVVAEVARSEVPRLVAAIRGAIINHKRDLYGMCLGCAPTWEQGRWVREPWPCPVVNELQQYVRDPDSIYDRAPHAR
;
A
#
# COMPACT_ATOMS: atom_id res chain seq x y z
N MET A 1 -26.96 -8.52 -10.10
CA MET A 1 -25.92 -8.11 -9.14
C MET A 1 -24.80 -9.10 -9.26
N THR A 2 -23.67 -8.73 -9.87
CA THR A 2 -22.61 -9.69 -10.18
C THR A 2 -21.64 -9.71 -9.00
N PRO A 3 -21.52 -10.82 -8.25
CA PRO A 3 -20.48 -10.93 -7.23
C PRO A 3 -19.11 -10.71 -7.88
N ILE A 4 -18.21 -10.02 -7.17
CA ILE A 4 -16.80 -9.92 -7.57
C ILE A 4 -16.30 -11.33 -7.87
N SER A 5 -15.73 -11.54 -9.06
CA SER A 5 -15.29 -12.87 -9.46
C SER A 5 -14.23 -13.39 -8.48
N ASP A 6 -14.25 -14.69 -8.19
CA ASP A 6 -13.24 -15.32 -7.32
C ASP A 6 -11.82 -15.11 -7.83
N ALA A 7 -11.66 -14.87 -9.14
CA ALA A 7 -10.40 -14.49 -9.75
C ALA A 7 -9.88 -13.14 -9.23
N LEU A 8 -10.75 -12.13 -9.07
CA LEU A 8 -10.35 -10.84 -8.50
C LEU A 8 -10.00 -10.97 -7.02
N ALA A 9 -10.73 -11.80 -6.26
CA ALA A 9 -10.39 -12.07 -4.87
C ALA A 9 -9.01 -12.72 -4.72
N ARG A 10 -8.70 -13.75 -5.53
CA ARG A 10 -7.39 -14.39 -5.52
C ARG A 10 -6.26 -13.46 -5.96
N ALA A 11 -6.51 -12.61 -6.97
CA ALA A 11 -5.53 -11.61 -7.40
C ALA A 11 -5.18 -10.61 -6.28
N GLN A 12 -6.15 -10.26 -5.44
CA GLN A 12 -5.93 -9.41 -4.27
C GLN A 12 -5.09 -10.10 -3.20
N ASP A 13 -5.35 -11.37 -2.93
CA ASP A 13 -4.59 -12.12 -1.92
C ASP A 13 -3.14 -12.31 -2.34
N LEU A 14 -2.90 -12.63 -3.63
CA LEU A 14 -1.54 -12.70 -4.18
C LEU A 14 -0.81 -11.36 -4.09
N LEU A 15 -1.48 -10.28 -4.48
CA LEU A 15 -0.92 -8.93 -4.33
C LEU A 15 -0.55 -8.62 -2.88
N LYS A 16 -1.42 -8.94 -1.92
CA LYS A 16 -1.13 -8.70 -0.50
C LYS A 16 0.12 -9.47 -0.05
N GLN A 17 0.30 -10.70 -0.54
CA GLN A 17 1.49 -11.50 -0.27
C GLN A 17 2.74 -10.85 -0.88
N ASP A 18 2.69 -10.48 -2.16
CA ASP A 18 3.80 -9.83 -2.87
C ASP A 18 4.23 -8.52 -2.18
N MET A 19 3.25 -7.68 -1.83
CA MET A 19 3.48 -6.43 -1.10
C MET A 19 4.14 -6.66 0.27
N THR A 20 3.66 -7.65 1.01
CA THR A 20 4.21 -7.96 2.34
C THR A 20 5.62 -8.54 2.24
N GLY A 21 5.88 -9.34 1.19
CA GLY A 21 7.19 -9.91 0.88
C GLY A 21 8.23 -8.83 0.57
N TYR A 22 7.94 -7.95 -0.38
CA TYR A 22 8.83 -6.84 -0.77
C TYR A 22 9.20 -5.96 0.43
N LEU A 23 8.22 -5.60 1.27
CA LEU A 23 8.48 -4.78 2.45
C LEU A 23 9.38 -5.48 3.48
N SER A 24 9.29 -6.81 3.61
CA SER A 24 10.17 -7.59 4.49
C SER A 24 11.61 -7.63 3.97
N GLU A 25 11.78 -7.69 2.65
CA GLU A 25 13.10 -7.67 2.00
C GLU A 25 13.79 -6.31 2.19
N VAL A 26 13.04 -5.21 2.04
CA VAL A 26 13.56 -3.87 2.31
C VAL A 26 14.00 -3.71 3.77
N GLU A 27 13.21 -4.18 4.74
CA GLU A 27 13.59 -4.18 6.17
C GLU A 27 14.90 -4.96 6.40
N TYR A 28 15.06 -6.10 5.74
CA TYR A 28 16.26 -6.93 5.84
C TYR A 28 17.50 -6.25 5.25
N LEU A 29 17.40 -5.69 4.04
CA LEU A 29 18.52 -5.04 3.34
C LEU A 29 19.06 -3.83 4.12
N ILE A 30 18.20 -3.11 4.84
CA ILE A 30 18.58 -1.96 5.67
C ILE A 30 19.22 -2.41 7.00
N ALA A 31 18.78 -3.54 7.56
CA ALA A 31 19.41 -4.12 8.73
C ALA A 31 20.83 -4.64 8.43
N ASP A 32 21.09 -5.11 7.21
CA ASP A 32 22.35 -5.71 6.76
C ASP A 32 23.37 -4.69 6.19
N SER A 33 23.00 -3.41 6.02
CA SER A 33 23.87 -2.43 5.35
C SER A 33 25.06 -2.01 6.22
N ASP A 34 26.23 -2.60 5.98
CA ASP A 34 27.46 -2.34 6.73
C ASP A 34 28.31 -1.18 6.13
N HIS A 35 27.93 -0.59 4.99
CA HIS A 35 28.79 0.36 4.25
C HIS A 35 28.05 1.61 3.75
N GLY A 36 28.63 2.80 3.99
CA GLY A 36 28.53 3.95 3.09
C GLY A 36 28.25 5.30 3.72
N ASP A 37 27.30 5.39 4.64
CA ASP A 37 26.97 6.62 5.38
C ASP A 37 26.18 6.23 6.63
N GLU A 38 26.86 6.14 7.77
CA GLU A 38 26.32 5.59 9.02
C GLU A 38 25.05 6.32 9.48
N VAL A 39 24.97 7.63 9.22
CA VAL A 39 23.81 8.47 9.55
C VAL A 39 22.62 8.13 8.65
N VAL A 40 22.84 7.97 7.34
CA VAL A 40 21.78 7.58 6.40
C VAL A 40 21.30 6.16 6.70
N ALA A 41 22.22 5.25 7.02
CA ALA A 41 21.88 3.89 7.43
C ALA A 41 21.09 3.86 8.74
N GLU A 42 21.44 4.68 9.72
CA GLU A 42 20.71 4.77 10.99
C GLU A 42 19.30 5.36 10.81
N VAL A 43 19.15 6.42 10.02
CA VAL A 43 17.83 6.98 9.66
C VAL A 43 17.01 5.96 8.86
N ALA A 44 17.61 5.25 7.92
CA ALA A 44 16.91 4.20 7.17
C ALA A 44 16.43 3.08 8.10
N ARG A 45 17.28 2.62 9.03
CA ARG A 45 16.94 1.60 10.03
C ARG A 45 15.82 2.04 10.97
N SER A 46 15.70 3.34 11.28
CA SER A 46 14.60 3.83 12.13
C SER A 46 13.31 4.10 11.36
N GLU A 47 13.40 4.70 10.17
CA GLU A 47 12.23 5.20 9.45
C GLU A 47 11.62 4.17 8.50
N VAL A 48 12.41 3.32 7.86
CA VAL A 48 11.86 2.37 6.88
C VAL A 48 10.99 1.30 7.53
N PRO A 49 11.33 0.69 8.68
CA PRO A 49 10.40 -0.21 9.37
C PRO A 49 9.07 0.47 9.75
N ARG A 50 9.08 1.77 10.07
CA ARG A 50 7.86 2.53 10.38
C ARG A 50 7.00 2.73 9.13
N LEU A 51 7.62 3.07 8.00
CA LEU A 51 6.94 3.19 6.71
C LEU A 51 6.36 1.84 6.28
N VAL A 52 7.14 0.77 6.42
CA VAL A 52 6.69 -0.61 6.14
C VAL A 52 5.50 -0.98 7.01
N ALA A 53 5.56 -0.72 8.32
CA ALA A 53 4.45 -0.98 9.23
C ALA A 53 3.19 -0.20 8.85
N ALA A 54 3.33 1.07 8.45
CA ALA A 54 2.22 1.90 7.99
C ALA A 54 1.57 1.31 6.72
N ILE A 55 2.38 0.90 5.73
CA ILE A 55 1.88 0.30 4.49
C ILE A 55 1.20 -1.06 4.76
N ARG A 56 1.82 -1.92 5.58
CA ARG A 56 1.21 -3.19 6.01
C ARG A 56 -0.14 -2.94 6.70
N GLY A 57 -0.21 -1.94 7.57
CA GLY A 57 -1.45 -1.51 8.22
C GLY A 57 -2.51 -1.06 7.23
N ALA A 58 -2.14 -0.26 6.22
CA ALA A 58 -3.06 0.18 5.17
C ALA A 58 -3.62 -1.01 4.37
N ILE A 59 -2.79 -1.97 3.99
CA ILE A 59 -3.24 -3.18 3.27
C ILE A 59 -4.20 -4.02 4.12
N ILE A 60 -3.94 -4.17 5.42
CA ILE A 60 -4.79 -4.93 6.33
C ILE A 60 -6.14 -4.25 6.54
N ASN A 61 -6.15 -2.92 6.66
CA ASN A 61 -7.35 -2.14 6.95
C ASN A 61 -8.24 -1.94 5.72
N HIS A 62 -7.66 -1.80 4.52
CA HIS A 62 -8.40 -1.57 3.28
C HIS A 62 -8.85 -2.88 2.61
N LYS A 63 -9.77 -3.58 3.27
CA LYS A 63 -10.41 -4.80 2.76
C LYS A 63 -11.88 -4.56 2.40
N ARG A 64 -12.44 -5.43 1.55
CA ARG A 64 -13.85 -5.39 1.18
C ARG A 64 -14.73 -5.92 2.30
N ASP A 65 -15.95 -5.40 2.42
CA ASP A 65 -17.03 -6.03 3.18
C ASP A 65 -17.86 -6.99 2.31
N LEU A 66 -18.95 -7.51 2.89
CA LEU A 66 -19.89 -8.42 2.21
C LEU A 66 -20.57 -7.80 0.98
N TYR A 67 -20.58 -6.48 0.88
CA TYR A 67 -21.20 -5.73 -0.23
C TYR A 67 -20.16 -5.24 -1.25
N GLY A 68 -18.88 -5.58 -1.07
CA GLY A 68 -17.80 -5.13 -1.95
C GLY A 68 -17.31 -3.71 -1.65
N MET A 69 -17.67 -3.12 -0.51
CA MET A 69 -17.27 -1.77 -0.13
C MET A 69 -16.01 -1.78 0.75
N CYS A 70 -15.14 -0.78 0.62
CA CYS A 70 -13.89 -0.71 1.39
C CYS A 70 -14.13 -0.32 2.85
N LEU A 71 -13.69 -1.15 3.80
CA LEU A 71 -13.84 -0.92 5.25
C LEU A 71 -12.85 0.09 5.83
N GLY A 72 -11.72 0.31 5.15
CA GLY A 72 -10.67 1.22 5.59
C GLY A 72 -10.91 2.68 5.19
N CYS A 73 -11.59 2.93 4.07
CA CYS A 73 -11.88 4.29 3.64
C CYS A 73 -12.96 4.94 4.51
N ALA A 74 -12.71 6.20 4.89
CA ALA A 74 -13.73 7.01 5.54
C ALA A 74 -14.94 7.17 4.61
N PRO A 75 -16.18 7.07 5.12
CA PRO A 75 -17.36 7.38 4.34
C PRO A 75 -17.37 8.84 3.88
N THR A 76 -17.79 9.10 2.65
CA THR A 76 -17.99 10.44 2.09
C THR A 76 -19.47 10.80 2.07
N TRP A 77 -19.79 12.10 2.15
CA TRP A 77 -21.16 12.57 2.03
C TRP A 77 -21.45 12.94 0.58
N GLU A 78 -22.27 12.13 -0.09
CA GLU A 78 -22.58 12.29 -1.51
C GLU A 78 -24.08 12.15 -1.76
N GLN A 79 -24.64 13.05 -2.58
CA GLN A 79 -26.05 13.04 -2.97
C GLN A 79 -27.03 12.91 -1.78
N GLY A 80 -26.68 13.50 -0.63
CA GLY A 80 -27.53 13.51 0.57
C GLY A 80 -27.46 12.23 1.42
N ARG A 81 -26.45 11.37 1.23
CA ARG A 81 -26.23 10.19 2.09
C ARG A 81 -24.74 9.94 2.34
N TRP A 82 -24.43 9.23 3.42
CA TRP A 82 -23.10 8.66 3.63
C TRP A 82 -22.90 7.47 2.68
N VAL A 83 -21.88 7.55 1.84
CA VAL A 83 -21.44 6.45 0.97
C VAL A 83 -20.03 6.02 1.34
N ARG A 84 -19.70 4.78 1.01
CA ARG A 84 -18.34 4.26 1.12
C ARG A 84 -17.80 4.03 -0.28
N GLU A 85 -16.48 4.03 -0.41
CA GLU A 85 -15.82 3.71 -1.67
C GLU A 85 -15.97 2.22 -2.00
N PRO A 86 -16.26 1.85 -3.26
CA PRO A 86 -16.20 0.46 -3.69
C PRO A 86 -14.75 -0.06 -3.60
N TRP A 87 -14.60 -1.35 -3.34
CA TRP A 87 -13.31 -2.03 -3.46
C TRP A 87 -13.09 -2.42 -4.94
N PRO A 88 -11.94 -2.10 -5.59
CA PRO A 88 -10.75 -1.48 -5.04
C PRO A 88 -10.94 0.00 -4.80
N CYS A 89 -10.65 0.43 -3.58
CA CYS A 89 -10.64 1.84 -3.28
C CYS A 89 -9.36 2.51 -3.82
N PRO A 90 -9.37 3.85 -4.00
CA PRO A 90 -8.21 4.60 -4.49
C PRO A 90 -6.91 4.28 -3.76
N VAL A 91 -6.94 4.14 -2.42
CA VAL A 91 -5.75 3.79 -1.61
C VAL A 91 -5.11 2.48 -2.05
N VAL A 92 -5.91 1.44 -2.29
CA VAL A 92 -5.38 0.15 -2.72
C VAL A 92 -4.87 0.22 -4.16
N ASN A 93 -5.54 0.98 -5.03
CA ASN A 93 -5.07 1.18 -6.41
C ASN A 93 -3.72 1.91 -6.46
N GLU A 94 -3.53 2.95 -5.64
CA GLU A 94 -2.26 3.67 -5.54
C GLU A 94 -1.15 2.77 -5.00
N LEU A 95 -1.42 2.02 -3.94
CA LEU A 95 -0.47 1.04 -3.39
C LEU A 95 -0.08 -0.03 -4.43
N GLN A 96 -1.04 -0.51 -5.22
CA GLN A 96 -0.77 -1.44 -6.32
C GLN A 96 0.13 -0.83 -7.38
N GLN A 97 -0.13 0.42 -7.76
CA GLN A 97 0.66 1.12 -8.75
C GLN A 97 2.10 1.27 -8.27
N TYR A 98 2.29 1.66 -7.00
CA TYR A 98 3.62 1.78 -6.40
C TYR A 98 4.38 0.46 -6.39
N VAL A 99 3.72 -0.65 -6.06
CA VAL A 99 4.41 -1.96 -6.02
C VAL A 99 4.83 -2.42 -7.42
N ARG A 100 4.03 -2.11 -8.44
CA ARG A 100 4.36 -2.43 -9.83
C ARG A 100 5.48 -1.56 -10.38
N ASP A 101 5.55 -0.33 -9.93
CA ASP A 101 6.51 0.68 -10.37
C ASP A 101 6.89 1.59 -9.19
N PRO A 102 7.83 1.15 -8.34
CA PRO A 102 8.24 1.92 -7.17
C PRO A 102 8.86 3.27 -7.53
N ASP A 103 9.51 3.34 -8.69
CA ASP A 103 10.21 4.54 -9.15
C ASP A 103 9.24 5.62 -9.66
N SER A 104 7.98 5.28 -9.96
CA SER A 104 6.95 6.23 -10.37
C SER A 104 6.69 7.38 -9.38
N ILE A 105 7.10 7.25 -8.12
CA ILE A 105 7.05 8.35 -7.14
C ILE A 105 7.98 9.50 -7.55
N TYR A 106 9.15 9.19 -8.12
CA TYR A 106 10.12 10.20 -8.54
C TYR A 106 9.68 10.94 -9.81
N ASP A 107 8.88 10.30 -10.65
CA ASP A 107 8.30 10.90 -11.86
C ASP A 107 7.18 11.90 -11.56
N ARG A 108 6.51 11.78 -10.40
CA ARG A 108 5.40 12.67 -9.99
C ARG A 108 5.87 13.95 -9.32
N ALA A 109 7.13 14.02 -8.90
CA ALA A 109 7.66 15.17 -8.19
C ALA A 109 8.19 16.23 -9.20
N PRO A 110 7.77 17.50 -9.13
CA PRO A 110 8.34 18.58 -9.95
C PRO A 110 9.70 19.03 -9.42
N HIS A 111 10.56 18.11 -8.99
CA HIS A 111 11.90 18.41 -8.49
C HIS A 111 12.92 18.29 -9.62
N ALA A 112 12.73 19.11 -10.65
CA ALA A 112 13.79 19.51 -11.54
C ALA A 112 14.09 21.00 -11.29
N ARG A 113 15.20 21.21 -10.56
CA ARG A 113 15.96 22.44 -10.27
C ARG A 113 15.59 23.21 -9.02
#